data_AF-G0ECR8-F1
#
_entry.id   AF-G0ECR8-F1
#
_cell.length_a   1.000
_cell.length_b   1.000
_cell.length_c   1.000
_cell.angle_alpha   90.00
_cell.angle_beta   90.00
_cell.angle_gamma   90.00
#
_symmetry.space_group_name_H-M   'P 1'
#
loop_
_entity.id
_entity.type
_entity.pdbx_description
1 polymer ?
#
loop_
_entity_poly.entity_id
_entity_poly.type
_entity_poly.pdbx_seq_one_letter_code
_entity_poly.pdbx_strand_id
1 'polypeptide(L)'
;MGKVYVLREPRKKDWNIYALREAARLKKWFIGTYYSPRLKRLLIAFKPTPGTHVNRLVFEEMNESLLRESYQMVCPPGCGRCCVAKSGAFMLDIEVTKLPPELQLKLEAQPKERILTPGGVVTIYYIGTGPGGRCIFYNAQQRRCMLEAQYGKEAKPIICLIEYCTVFAERNGKKYLKTGYKVTDNGVLMFYRSVGGDEWKAAIRRMARLTERIAKAERRRRKEQQEAQEPRI
;
A
#
# COMPACT_ATOMS: atom_id res chain seq x y z
N MET A 1 25.07 -6.59 12.46
CA MET A 1 23.72 -6.69 11.84
C MET A 1 23.07 -5.31 11.85
N GLY A 2 22.35 -4.91 10.80
CA GLY A 2 21.65 -3.62 10.74
C GLY A 2 20.48 -3.54 11.73
N LYS A 3 20.27 -2.37 12.35
CA LYS A 3 19.16 -2.09 13.28
C LYS A 3 17.83 -2.01 12.54
N VAL A 4 16.74 -2.33 13.24
CA VAL A 4 15.38 -2.15 12.73
C VAL A 4 14.85 -0.80 13.18
N TYR A 5 14.25 -0.08 12.24
CA TYR A 5 13.58 1.20 12.50
C TYR A 5 12.13 1.10 12.06
N VAL A 6 11.23 1.68 12.85
CA VAL A 6 9.80 1.77 12.52
C VAL A 6 9.36 3.21 12.45
N LEU A 7 8.38 3.52 11.58
CA LEU A 7 7.75 4.82 11.60
C LEU A 7 7.01 5.03 12.93
N ARG A 8 7.19 6.23 13.49
CA ARG A 8 6.38 6.69 14.62
C ARG A 8 4.92 6.86 14.19
N GLU A 9 4.04 6.89 15.18
CA GLU A 9 2.60 7.03 14.94
C GLU A 9 2.26 8.33 14.18
N PRO A 10 1.21 8.29 13.35
CA PRO A 10 0.77 9.45 12.61
C PRO A 10 0.33 10.57 13.55
N ARG A 11 0.59 11.80 13.12
CA ARG A 11 0.16 13.05 13.75
C ARG A 11 -0.77 13.79 12.77
N LYS A 12 -0.57 15.10 12.62
CA LYS A 12 -1.23 15.95 11.61
C LYS A 12 -0.74 15.67 10.19
N LYS A 13 -1.54 16.10 9.19
CA LYS A 13 -1.37 15.81 7.76
C LYS A 13 0.04 16.14 7.24
N ASP A 14 0.50 17.38 7.43
CA ASP A 14 1.83 17.86 7.02
C ASP A 14 2.97 17.02 7.60
N TRP A 15 2.89 16.66 8.88
CA TRP A 15 3.85 15.79 9.54
C TRP A 15 3.84 14.38 8.96
N ASN A 16 2.66 13.84 8.67
CA ASN A 16 2.54 12.51 8.08
C ASN A 16 3.11 12.48 6.66
N ILE A 17 2.90 13.52 5.85
CA ILE A 17 3.51 13.63 4.52
C ILE A 17 5.04 13.74 4.63
N TYR A 18 5.56 14.50 5.60
CA TYR A 18 7.00 14.53 5.89
C TYR A 18 7.54 13.14 6.26
N ALA A 19 6.86 12.44 7.16
CA ALA A 19 7.23 11.09 7.59
C ALA A 19 7.23 10.09 6.41
N LEU A 20 6.21 10.15 5.54
CA LEU A 20 6.13 9.34 4.33
C LEU A 20 7.26 9.67 3.35
N ARG A 21 7.66 10.94 3.23
CA ARG A 21 8.81 11.33 2.39
C ARG A 21 10.12 10.72 2.89
N GLU A 22 10.35 10.75 4.20
CA GLU A 22 11.52 10.10 4.79
C GLU A 22 11.45 8.56 4.64
N ALA A 23 10.27 7.96 4.76
CA ALA A 23 10.05 6.54 4.47
C ALA A 23 10.30 6.18 3.00
N ALA A 24 9.91 7.04 2.05
CA ALA A 24 10.15 6.83 0.63
C ALA A 24 11.64 6.80 0.27
N ARG A 25 12.49 7.50 1.03
CA ARG A 25 13.96 7.43 0.91
C ARG A 25 14.52 6.09 1.38
N LEU A 26 13.90 5.49 2.39
CA LEU A 26 14.31 4.20 2.94
C LEU A 26 13.61 2.99 2.29
N LYS A 27 12.78 3.22 1.26
CA LYS A 27 11.88 2.22 0.66
C LYS A 27 12.57 0.90 0.26
N LYS A 28 13.81 0.94 -0.25
CA LYS A 28 14.57 -0.26 -0.62
C LYS A 28 14.94 -1.18 0.54
N TRP A 29 14.89 -0.66 1.77
CA TRP A 29 15.12 -1.42 3.00
C TRP A 29 13.83 -1.75 3.75
N PHE A 30 12.67 -1.55 3.12
CA PHE A 30 11.38 -1.89 3.71
C PHE A 30 11.23 -3.40 3.87
N ILE A 31 11.04 -3.87 5.10
CA ILE A 31 10.91 -5.31 5.41
C ILE A 31 9.46 -5.73 5.63
N GLY A 32 8.55 -4.78 5.90
CA GLY A 32 7.12 -5.05 6.00
C GLY A 32 6.39 -4.12 6.95
N THR A 33 5.06 -4.23 6.92
CA THR A 33 4.17 -3.62 7.91
C THR A 33 3.70 -4.71 8.86
N TYR A 34 3.83 -4.49 10.16
CA TYR A 34 3.54 -5.47 11.19
C TYR A 34 2.48 -4.93 12.14
N TYR A 35 1.54 -5.75 12.59
CA TYR A 35 0.69 -5.42 13.72
C TYR A 35 1.25 -6.07 14.98
N SER A 36 1.58 -5.25 15.99
CA SER A 36 2.05 -5.74 17.28
C SER A 36 0.89 -5.76 18.29
N PRO A 37 0.44 -6.93 18.76
CA PRO A 37 -0.58 -7.00 19.81
C PRO A 37 -0.12 -6.38 21.12
N ARG A 38 1.19 -6.46 21.42
CA ARG A 38 1.80 -5.89 22.63
C ARG A 38 1.74 -4.36 22.64
N LEU A 39 2.01 -3.73 21.49
CA LEU A 39 1.94 -2.27 21.34
C LEU A 39 0.59 -1.76 20.83
N LYS A 40 -0.33 -2.65 20.44
CA LYS A 40 -1.67 -2.34 19.91
C LYS A 40 -1.67 -1.36 18.73
N ARG A 41 -0.63 -1.43 17.88
CA ARG A 41 -0.47 -0.58 16.69
C ARG A 41 0.26 -1.26 15.54
N LEU A 42 0.20 -0.62 14.38
CA LEU A 42 1.00 -1.00 13.21
C LEU A 42 2.43 -0.45 13.34
N LEU A 43 3.39 -1.25 12.89
CA LEU A 43 4.82 -1.01 12.88
C LEU A 43 5.29 -1.14 11.43
N ILE A 44 5.63 -0.01 10.82
CA ILE A 44 6.11 0.05 9.44
C ILE A 44 7.62 -0.03 9.49
N ALA A 45 8.18 -1.19 9.17
CA ALA A 45 9.56 -1.52 9.53
C ALA A 45 10.53 -1.47 8.34
N PHE A 46 11.72 -0.95 8.62
CA PHE A 46 12.85 -0.83 7.70
C PHE A 46 14.11 -1.38 8.37
N LYS A 47 14.99 -2.01 7.57
CA LYS A 47 16.28 -2.54 8.04
C LYS A 47 17.43 -2.01 7.17
N PRO A 48 17.78 -0.72 7.28
CA PRO A 48 18.84 -0.11 6.50
C PRO A 48 20.22 -0.68 6.87
N THR A 49 21.14 -0.63 5.90
CA THR A 49 22.54 -1.01 6.13
C THR A 49 23.21 -0.04 7.10
N PRO A 50 24.18 -0.48 7.92
CA PRO A 50 24.95 0.41 8.79
C PRO A 50 25.51 1.63 8.03
N GLY A 51 25.50 2.80 8.67
CA GLY A 51 25.92 4.07 8.04
C GLY A 51 24.83 4.79 7.23
N THR A 52 23.69 4.15 6.95
CA THR A 52 22.55 4.84 6.31
C THR A 52 21.95 5.87 7.25
N HIS A 53 21.75 7.10 6.77
CA HIS A 53 21.07 8.14 7.54
C HIS A 53 19.60 7.76 7.81
N VAL A 54 19.19 7.78 9.08
CA VAL A 54 17.82 7.55 9.53
C VAL A 54 17.37 8.72 10.39
N ASN A 55 16.31 9.41 9.97
CA ASN A 55 15.78 10.56 10.69
C ASN A 55 15.03 10.12 11.97
N ARG A 56 15.65 10.30 13.13
CA ARG A 56 15.10 9.87 14.44
C ARG A 56 13.87 10.66 14.92
N LEU A 57 13.53 11.77 14.25
CA LEU A 57 12.27 12.48 14.50
C LEU A 57 11.08 11.70 13.92
N VAL A 58 11.29 11.00 12.80
CA VAL A 58 10.27 10.25 12.07
C VAL A 58 10.27 8.78 12.46
N PHE A 59 11.46 8.23 12.73
CA PHE A 59 11.66 6.83 13.05
C PHE A 59 12.00 6.62 14.52
N GLU A 60 11.67 5.44 15.03
CA GLU A 60 12.16 4.92 16.29
C GLU A 60 12.84 3.57 16.08
N GLU A 61 13.86 3.28 16.87
CA GLU A 61 14.54 1.98 16.85
C GLU A 61 13.64 0.92 17.50
N MET A 62 13.57 -0.26 16.90
CA MET A 62 12.72 -1.35 17.36
C MET A 62 13.51 -2.64 17.53
N ASN A 63 13.19 -3.39 18.58
CA ASN A 63 13.79 -4.70 18.79
C ASN A 63 13.25 -5.72 17.78
N GLU A 64 14.13 -6.49 17.14
CA GLU A 64 13.74 -7.52 16.17
C GLU A 64 12.84 -8.60 16.78
N SER A 65 13.00 -8.92 18.06
CA SER A 65 12.14 -9.89 18.77
C SER A 65 10.67 -9.48 18.72
N LEU A 66 10.38 -8.19 18.87
CA LEU A 66 9.02 -7.68 18.80
C LEU A 66 8.40 -7.87 17.41
N LEU A 67 9.19 -7.72 16.33
CA LEU A 67 8.69 -7.97 14.98
C LEU A 67 8.43 -9.45 14.74
N ARG A 68 9.27 -10.35 15.25
CA ARG A 68 9.04 -11.81 15.16
C ARG A 68 7.75 -12.25 15.85
N GLU A 69 7.39 -11.57 16.94
CA GLU A 69 6.15 -11.81 17.67
C GLU A 69 4.92 -11.09 17.07
N SER A 70 5.12 -10.25 16.07
CA SER A 70 4.06 -9.46 15.44
C SER A 70 3.45 -10.19 14.24
N TYR A 71 2.26 -9.75 13.83
CA TYR A 71 1.62 -10.21 12.61
C TYR A 71 2.12 -9.39 11.43
N GLN A 72 2.81 -9.99 10.47
CA GLN A 72 3.21 -9.30 9.24
C GLN A 72 1.99 -9.18 8.32
N MET A 73 1.63 -7.95 7.94
CA MET A 73 0.52 -7.70 7.01
C MET A 73 0.89 -8.14 5.60
N VAL A 74 -0.04 -8.80 4.92
CA VAL A 74 0.16 -9.34 3.57
C VAL A 74 -0.86 -8.75 2.62
N CYS A 75 -0.39 -8.28 1.45
CA CYS A 75 -1.27 -7.96 0.33
C CYS A 75 -1.26 -9.12 -0.67
N PRO A 76 -2.22 -10.07 -0.57
CA PRO A 76 -2.20 -11.22 -1.43
C PRO A 76 -2.47 -10.84 -2.90
N PRO A 77 -1.76 -11.45 -3.86
CA PRO A 77 -2.02 -11.25 -5.27
C PRO A 77 -3.45 -11.65 -5.63
N GLY A 78 -4.06 -10.93 -6.58
CA GLY A 78 -5.43 -11.20 -7.04
C GLY A 78 -6.55 -10.63 -6.17
N CYS A 79 -6.28 -10.09 -4.97
CA CYS A 79 -7.28 -9.45 -4.12
C CYS A 79 -7.79 -8.13 -4.73
N GLY A 80 -6.89 -7.15 -4.92
CA GLY A 80 -7.20 -5.87 -5.57
C GLY A 80 -8.12 -4.92 -4.80
N ARG A 81 -8.65 -5.31 -3.64
CA ARG A 81 -9.73 -4.59 -2.95
C ARG A 81 -9.44 -3.12 -2.68
N CYS A 82 -8.25 -2.79 -2.18
CA CYS A 82 -7.83 -1.41 -1.92
C CYS A 82 -7.48 -0.64 -3.21
N CYS A 83 -7.21 -1.33 -4.31
CA CYS A 83 -6.82 -0.71 -5.57
C CYS A 83 -8.00 -0.35 -6.46
N VAL A 84 -9.12 -1.09 -6.36
CA VAL A 84 -10.22 -1.05 -7.35
C VAL A 84 -11.27 0.01 -7.12
N ALA A 85 -11.45 0.50 -5.89
CA ALA A 85 -12.46 1.49 -5.57
C ALA A 85 -11.99 2.37 -4.42
N LYS A 86 -12.20 3.68 -4.56
CA LYS A 86 -11.82 4.70 -3.56
C LYS A 86 -10.44 4.44 -2.97
N SER A 87 -9.43 4.21 -3.81
CA SER A 87 -8.12 3.74 -3.35
C SER A 87 -7.42 4.74 -2.45
N GLY A 88 -7.77 6.03 -2.53
CA GLY A 88 -7.14 7.11 -1.76
C GLY A 88 -5.64 7.27 -2.03
N ALA A 89 -5.09 6.48 -2.96
CA ALA A 89 -3.68 6.36 -3.16
C ALA A 89 -3.12 7.61 -3.84
N PHE A 90 -1.94 8.01 -3.40
CA PHE A 90 -1.15 9.09 -3.96
C PHE A 90 0.32 8.67 -4.06
N MET A 91 1.11 9.46 -4.76
CA MET A 91 2.55 9.26 -4.90
C MET A 91 3.26 10.58 -4.58
N LEU A 92 4.39 10.52 -3.88
CA LEU A 92 5.19 11.71 -3.58
C LEU A 92 6.09 12.08 -4.76
N ASP A 93 6.39 13.36 -4.95
CA ASP A 93 7.36 13.87 -5.94
C ASP A 93 8.67 13.06 -6.01
N ILE A 94 9.31 12.77 -4.88
CA ILE A 94 10.55 12.00 -4.79
C ILE A 94 10.40 10.54 -5.27
N GLU A 95 9.18 10.03 -5.34
CA GLU A 95 8.90 8.71 -5.89
C GLU A 95 8.62 8.79 -7.39
N VAL A 96 7.94 9.85 -7.85
CA VAL A 96 7.68 10.11 -9.27
C VAL A 96 8.99 10.22 -10.04
N THR A 97 9.96 10.97 -9.52
CA THR A 97 11.27 11.18 -10.18
C THR A 97 12.07 9.91 -10.40
N LYS A 98 11.73 8.81 -9.71
CA LYS A 98 12.38 7.50 -9.85
C LYS A 98 11.69 6.60 -10.89
N LEU A 99 10.57 7.02 -11.45
CA LEU A 99 9.85 6.27 -12.48
C LEU A 99 10.37 6.61 -13.88
N PRO A 100 10.13 5.76 -14.88
CA PRO A 100 10.39 6.09 -16.28
C PRO A 100 9.65 7.36 -16.76
N PRO A 101 10.22 8.11 -17.72
CA PRO A 101 9.66 9.38 -18.20
C PRO A 101 8.19 9.31 -18.63
N GLU A 102 7.77 8.23 -19.28
CA GLU A 102 6.38 8.04 -19.71
C GLU A 102 5.39 7.96 -18.54
N LEU A 103 5.82 7.39 -17.41
CA LEU A 103 5.01 7.34 -16.20
C LEU A 103 5.03 8.67 -15.45
N GLN A 104 6.16 9.39 -15.48
CA GLN A 104 6.25 10.75 -14.93
C GLN A 104 5.27 11.68 -15.63
N LEU A 105 5.24 11.68 -16.96
CA LEU A 105 4.30 12.48 -17.76
C LEU A 105 2.84 12.13 -17.44
N LYS A 106 2.53 10.83 -17.32
CA LYS A 106 1.19 10.36 -16.93
C LYS A 106 0.78 10.87 -15.55
N LEU A 107 1.73 10.95 -14.61
CA LEU A 107 1.51 11.42 -13.24
C LEU A 107 1.35 12.94 -13.17
N GLU A 108 2.11 13.70 -13.96
CA GLU A 108 1.95 15.15 -14.06
C GLU A 108 0.57 15.59 -14.55
N ALA A 109 -0.10 14.75 -15.35
CA ALA A 109 -1.48 14.97 -15.78
C ALA A 109 -2.53 14.65 -14.70
N GLN A 110 -2.14 14.11 -13.54
CA GLN A 110 -3.07 13.81 -12.44
C GLN A 110 -3.27 15.03 -11.52
N PRO A 111 -4.39 15.09 -10.77
CA PRO A 111 -4.56 16.06 -9.71
C PRO A 111 -3.39 16.01 -8.72
N LYS A 112 -2.88 17.19 -8.34
CA LYS A 112 -1.76 17.34 -7.43
C LYS A 112 -2.04 18.36 -6.34
N GLU A 113 -1.48 18.13 -5.16
CA GLU A 113 -1.55 19.04 -4.02
C GLU A 113 -0.12 19.33 -3.54
N ARG A 114 0.17 20.61 -3.24
CA ARG A 114 1.43 21.02 -2.61
C ARG A 114 1.20 21.21 -1.12
N ILE A 115 1.98 20.51 -0.30
CA ILE A 115 1.84 20.52 1.15
C ILE A 115 3.14 21.06 1.75
N LEU A 116 3.06 22.15 2.51
CA LEU A 116 4.18 22.65 3.30
C LEU A 116 4.41 21.70 4.49
N THR A 117 5.62 21.16 4.61
CA THR A 117 6.00 20.26 5.70
C THR A 117 7.21 20.80 6.46
N PRO A 118 7.56 20.25 7.64
CA PRO A 118 8.76 20.66 8.37
C PRO A 118 10.06 20.53 7.58
N GLY A 119 10.10 19.66 6.57
CA GLY A 119 11.25 19.48 5.71
C GLY A 119 11.11 20.15 4.34
N GLY A 120 10.25 21.16 4.21
CA GLY A 120 9.98 21.89 2.97
C GLY A 120 8.68 21.45 2.28
N VAL A 121 8.41 22.04 1.12
CA VAL A 121 7.21 21.73 0.33
C VAL A 121 7.36 20.36 -0.32
N VAL A 122 6.29 19.57 -0.25
CA VAL A 122 6.17 18.26 -0.90
C VAL A 122 4.98 18.29 -1.84
N THR A 123 5.17 17.82 -3.08
CA THR A 123 4.06 17.65 -4.02
C THR A 123 3.57 16.21 -3.96
N ILE A 124 2.26 16.04 -3.80
CA ILE A 124 1.60 14.74 -3.89
C ILE A 124 0.78 14.67 -5.18
N TYR A 125 0.84 13.53 -5.86
CA TYR A 125 0.12 13.23 -7.09
C TYR A 125 -0.94 12.18 -6.76
N TYR A 126 -2.22 12.52 -6.90
CA TYR A 126 -3.29 11.57 -6.65
C TYR A 126 -3.36 10.54 -7.77
N ILE A 127 -3.30 9.25 -7.42
CA ILE A 127 -3.32 8.15 -8.40
C ILE A 127 -4.61 7.33 -8.33
N GLY A 128 -5.50 7.62 -7.37
CA GLY A 128 -6.84 7.06 -7.26
C GLY A 128 -7.89 7.75 -8.15
N THR A 129 -7.53 8.12 -9.37
CA THR A 129 -8.32 9.00 -10.26
C THR A 129 -9.09 8.25 -11.34
N GLY A 130 -8.92 6.94 -11.43
CA GLY A 130 -9.70 6.10 -12.34
C GLY A 130 -11.17 6.01 -11.95
N PRO A 131 -12.03 5.43 -12.80
CA PRO A 131 -13.46 5.29 -12.53
C PRO A 131 -13.74 4.69 -11.15
N GLY A 132 -14.62 5.33 -10.36
CA GLY A 132 -14.94 4.91 -9.00
C GLY A 132 -13.81 5.12 -7.97
N GLY A 133 -12.84 5.97 -8.28
CA GLY A 133 -11.67 6.23 -7.44
C GLY A 133 -10.61 5.12 -7.52
N ARG A 134 -10.55 4.42 -8.66
CA ARG A 134 -9.60 3.32 -8.88
C ARG A 134 -8.18 3.85 -9.05
N CYS A 135 -7.19 3.09 -8.56
CA CYS A 135 -5.79 3.36 -8.86
C CYS A 135 -5.49 3.24 -10.37
N ILE A 136 -4.90 4.26 -10.98
CA ILE A 136 -4.53 4.29 -12.41
C ILE A 136 -3.46 3.26 -12.80
N PHE A 137 -2.75 2.71 -11.82
CA PHE A 137 -1.75 1.66 -12.00
C PHE A 137 -2.29 0.27 -11.69
N TYR A 138 -3.58 0.12 -11.38
CA TYR A 138 -4.18 -1.18 -11.14
C TYR A 138 -4.86 -1.72 -12.40
N ASN A 139 -4.39 -2.87 -12.88
CA ASN A 139 -5.04 -3.58 -13.97
C ASN A 139 -6.08 -4.56 -13.40
N ALA A 140 -7.36 -4.24 -13.57
CA ALA A 140 -8.45 -5.07 -13.05
C ALA A 140 -8.59 -6.41 -13.78
N GLN A 141 -8.21 -6.50 -15.06
CA GLN A 141 -8.27 -7.74 -15.83
C GLN A 141 -7.21 -8.74 -15.36
N GLN A 142 -5.98 -8.27 -15.18
CA GLN A 142 -4.84 -9.06 -14.69
C GLN A 142 -4.79 -9.14 -13.15
N ARG A 143 -5.71 -8.44 -12.48
CA ARG A 143 -5.83 -8.31 -11.01
C ARG A 143 -4.52 -7.96 -10.30
N ARG A 144 -3.69 -7.10 -10.91
CA ARG A 144 -2.34 -6.78 -10.41
C ARG A 144 -2.00 -5.30 -10.54
N CYS A 145 -1.05 -4.87 -9.71
CA CYS A 145 -0.43 -3.55 -9.83
C CYS A 145 0.59 -3.58 -10.99
N MET A 146 0.45 -2.66 -11.93
CA MET A 146 1.32 -2.55 -13.10
C MET A 146 2.72 -2.08 -12.72
N LEU A 147 2.84 -1.15 -11.76
CA LEU A 147 4.14 -0.70 -11.25
C LEU A 147 4.95 -1.87 -10.68
N GLU A 148 4.31 -2.67 -9.82
CA GLU A 148 4.94 -3.84 -9.22
C GLU A 148 5.30 -4.90 -10.27
N ALA A 149 4.41 -5.14 -11.24
CA ALA A 149 4.60 -6.14 -12.27
C ALA A 149 5.73 -5.80 -13.26
N GLN A 150 6.00 -4.51 -13.51
CA GLN A 150 6.96 -4.06 -14.51
C GLN A 150 8.30 -3.60 -13.90
N TYR A 151 8.26 -2.98 -12.73
CA TYR A 151 9.42 -2.31 -12.12
C TYR A 151 9.73 -2.79 -10.70
N GLY A 152 9.01 -3.82 -10.23
CA GLY A 152 9.20 -4.41 -8.91
C GLY A 152 8.49 -3.67 -7.77
N LYS A 153 8.51 -4.27 -6.59
CA LYS A 153 7.77 -3.80 -5.40
C LYS A 153 8.17 -2.39 -4.96
N GLU A 154 9.42 -2.02 -5.16
CA GLU A 154 9.95 -0.70 -4.79
C GLU A 154 9.38 0.43 -5.66
N ALA A 155 8.89 0.15 -6.87
CA ALA A 155 8.26 1.17 -7.71
C ALA A 155 6.88 1.60 -7.18
N LYS A 156 6.27 0.82 -6.28
CA LYS A 156 5.00 1.21 -5.66
C LYS A 156 5.19 2.46 -4.79
N PRO A 157 4.16 3.33 -4.69
CA PRO A 157 4.16 4.40 -3.71
C PRO A 157 4.35 3.85 -2.29
N ILE A 158 5.09 4.59 -1.47
CA ILE A 158 5.35 4.24 -0.08
C ILE A 158 4.04 4.10 0.70
N ILE A 159 3.04 4.94 0.41
CA ILE A 159 1.72 4.84 1.03
C ILE A 159 1.08 3.48 0.73
N CYS A 160 1.22 2.94 -0.48
CA CYS A 160 0.70 1.61 -0.81
C CYS A 160 1.49 0.46 -0.16
N LEU A 161 2.75 0.69 0.25
CA LEU A 161 3.54 -0.26 1.02
C LEU A 161 3.21 -0.22 2.51
N ILE A 162 2.69 0.89 2.98
CA ILE A 162 2.38 1.12 4.39
C ILE A 162 0.92 0.78 4.68
N GLU A 163 0.04 1.24 3.81
CA GLU A 163 -1.40 1.09 3.84
C GLU A 163 -1.80 -0.26 3.27
N TYR A 164 -1.45 -1.33 4.00
CA TYR A 164 -1.90 -2.66 3.66
C TYR A 164 -3.16 -3.04 4.43
N CYS A 165 -4.01 -3.80 3.73
CA CYS A 165 -5.20 -4.41 4.27
C CYS A 165 -4.87 -5.20 5.52
N THR A 166 -5.41 -4.79 6.68
CA THR A 166 -5.18 -5.51 7.95
C THR A 166 -5.88 -6.87 8.00
N VAL A 167 -6.55 -7.30 6.92
CA VAL A 167 -7.30 -8.56 6.86
C VAL A 167 -6.40 -9.77 6.78
N PHE A 168 -5.31 -9.71 6.03
CA PHE A 168 -4.42 -10.85 5.77
C PHE A 168 -3.10 -10.64 6.49
N ALA A 169 -2.68 -11.63 7.27
CA ALA A 169 -1.42 -11.58 7.98
C ALA A 169 -0.71 -12.92 8.01
N GLU A 170 0.61 -12.88 8.18
CA GLU A 170 1.45 -14.05 8.44
C GLU A 170 2.24 -13.85 9.74
N ARG A 171 2.42 -14.93 10.49
CA ARG A 171 3.23 -14.95 11.71
C ARG A 171 3.85 -16.33 11.88
N ASN A 172 5.17 -16.40 11.99
CA ASN A 172 5.93 -17.66 12.12
C ASN A 172 5.55 -18.70 11.04
N GLY A 173 5.46 -18.27 9.78
CA GLY A 173 5.08 -19.13 8.64
C GLY A 173 3.61 -19.56 8.59
N LYS A 174 2.79 -19.19 9.57
CA LYS A 174 1.34 -19.47 9.61
C LYS A 174 0.53 -18.29 9.07
N LYS A 175 -0.57 -18.61 8.40
CA LYS A 175 -1.51 -17.65 7.81
C LYS A 175 -2.64 -17.31 8.76
N TYR A 176 -3.00 -16.04 8.82
CA TYR A 176 -4.04 -15.51 9.70
C TYR A 176 -5.01 -14.58 8.98
N LEU A 177 -6.30 -14.73 9.28
CA LEU A 177 -7.32 -13.78 8.86
C LEU A 177 -7.80 -12.96 10.05
N LYS A 178 -7.94 -11.65 9.85
CA LYS A 178 -8.55 -10.75 10.83
C LYS A 178 -10.03 -11.10 11.00
N THR A 179 -10.44 -11.32 12.23
CA THR A 179 -11.83 -11.62 12.59
C THR A 179 -12.54 -10.41 13.18
N GLY A 180 -11.80 -9.43 13.70
CA GLY A 180 -12.37 -8.21 14.26
C GLY A 180 -11.31 -7.27 14.83
N TYR A 181 -11.78 -6.23 15.50
CA TYR A 181 -10.94 -5.35 16.29
C TYR A 181 -11.73 -4.73 17.44
N LYS A 182 -11.03 -4.24 18.46
CA LYS A 182 -11.55 -3.45 19.56
C LYS A 182 -10.69 -2.21 19.74
N VAL A 183 -11.32 -1.04 19.78
CA VAL A 183 -10.63 0.21 20.18
C VAL A 183 -10.50 0.20 21.70
N THR A 184 -9.33 0.58 22.19
CA THR A 184 -9.00 0.69 23.61
C THR A 184 -8.34 2.04 23.86
N ASP A 185 -8.26 2.47 25.11
CA ASP A 185 -7.60 3.73 25.48
C ASP A 185 -6.13 3.79 25.03
N ASN A 186 -5.51 2.62 24.87
CA ASN A 186 -4.11 2.44 24.48
C ASN A 186 -3.94 1.98 23.02
N GLY A 187 -4.92 2.21 22.15
CA GLY A 187 -4.85 1.88 20.71
C GLY A 187 -5.81 0.79 20.26
N VAL A 188 -5.49 0.10 19.17
CA VAL A 188 -6.41 -0.84 18.49
C VAL A 188 -5.97 -2.27 18.69
N LEU A 189 -6.78 -3.08 19.36
CA LEU A 189 -6.59 -4.52 19.48
C LEU A 189 -7.22 -5.23 18.28
N MET A 190 -6.41 -5.78 17.37
CA MET A 190 -6.89 -6.59 16.24
C MET A 190 -6.90 -8.08 16.59
N PHE A 191 -7.97 -8.78 16.23
CA PHE A 191 -8.13 -10.21 16.44
C PHE A 191 -7.87 -10.98 15.16
N TYR A 192 -7.06 -12.03 15.28
CA TYR A 192 -6.64 -12.88 14.17
C TYR A 192 -6.88 -14.35 14.51
N ARG A 193 -7.34 -15.12 13.52
CA ARG A 193 -7.45 -16.58 13.61
C ARG A 193 -6.54 -17.24 12.58
N SER A 194 -5.83 -18.29 13.00
CA SER A 194 -5.03 -19.12 12.10
C SER A 194 -5.92 -19.84 11.10
N VAL A 195 -5.52 -19.88 9.83
CA VAL A 195 -6.29 -20.50 8.75
C VAL A 195 -5.42 -21.40 7.87
N GLY A 196 -6.04 -22.41 7.25
CA GLY A 196 -5.42 -23.24 6.23
C GLY A 196 -5.33 -22.55 4.87
N GLY A 197 -4.63 -23.19 3.92
CA GLY A 197 -4.41 -22.66 2.58
C GLY A 197 -5.71 -22.43 1.77
N ASP A 198 -6.69 -23.31 1.91
CA ASP A 198 -7.94 -23.22 1.15
C ASP A 198 -8.85 -22.10 1.66
N GLU A 199 -8.95 -21.95 2.97
CA GLU A 199 -9.68 -20.85 3.58
C GLU A 199 -9.05 -19.49 3.21
N TRP A 200 -7.72 -19.41 3.22
CA TRP A 200 -6.99 -18.23 2.75
C TRP A 200 -7.31 -17.88 1.29
N LYS A 201 -7.25 -18.87 0.38
CA LYS A 201 -7.62 -18.70 -1.04
C LYS A 201 -9.09 -18.28 -1.19
N ALA A 202 -10.00 -18.86 -0.41
CA ALA A 202 -11.42 -18.50 -0.42
C ALA A 202 -11.66 -17.06 0.06
N ALA A 203 -10.94 -16.59 1.07
CA ALA A 203 -10.97 -15.20 1.52
C ALA A 203 -10.48 -14.24 0.42
N ILE A 204 -9.38 -14.57 -0.27
CA ILE A 204 -8.88 -13.76 -1.41
C ILE A 204 -9.97 -13.67 -2.50
N ARG A 205 -10.57 -14.80 -2.90
CA ARG A 205 -11.64 -14.83 -3.91
C ARG A 205 -12.84 -13.97 -3.50
N ARG A 206 -13.28 -14.04 -2.24
CA ARG A 206 -14.37 -13.19 -1.72
C ARG A 206 -14.04 -11.71 -1.84
N MET A 207 -12.82 -11.31 -1.48
CA MET A 207 -12.37 -9.92 -1.59
C MET A 207 -12.24 -9.45 -3.04
N ALA A 208 -11.86 -10.35 -3.94
CA ALA A 208 -11.73 -10.10 -5.37
C ALA A 208 -13.06 -9.94 -6.12
N ARG A 209 -14.22 -10.26 -5.51
CA ARG A 209 -15.54 -10.12 -6.16
C ARG A 209 -15.82 -8.69 -6.65
N LEU A 210 -15.35 -7.67 -5.93
CA LEU A 210 -15.48 -6.28 -6.37
C LEU A 210 -14.64 -6.02 -7.62
N THR A 211 -13.39 -6.51 -7.62
CA THR A 211 -12.50 -6.46 -8.78
C THR A 211 -13.13 -7.13 -10.00
N GLU A 212 -13.78 -8.28 -9.83
CA GLU A 212 -14.47 -9.02 -10.88
C GLU A 212 -15.64 -8.23 -11.49
N ARG A 213 -16.48 -7.63 -10.64
CA ARG A 213 -17.60 -6.79 -11.09
C ARG A 213 -17.10 -5.62 -11.93
N ILE A 214 -16.06 -4.94 -11.46
CA ILE A 214 -15.46 -3.80 -12.17
C ILE A 214 -14.84 -4.27 -13.49
N ALA A 215 -14.04 -5.33 -13.50
CA ALA A 215 -13.43 -5.87 -14.72
C ALA A 215 -14.49 -6.29 -15.77
N LYS A 216 -15.61 -6.87 -15.34
CA LYS A 216 -16.73 -7.23 -16.24
C LYS A 216 -17.39 -5.99 -16.84
N ALA A 217 -17.63 -4.95 -16.03
CA ALA A 217 -18.19 -3.69 -16.51
C ALA A 217 -17.28 -3.00 -17.54
N GLU A 218 -15.96 -3.02 -17.33
CA GLU A 218 -14.99 -2.45 -18.28
C GLU A 218 -14.92 -3.21 -19.60
N ARG A 219 -14.98 -4.55 -19.56
CA ARG A 219 -15.03 -5.36 -20.78
C ARG A 219 -16.27 -5.04 -21.61
N ARG A 220 -17.43 -4.86 -20.97
CA ARG A 220 -18.68 -4.47 -21.65
C ARG A 220 -18.53 -3.10 -22.32
N ARG A 221 -18.07 -2.09 -21.58
CA ARG A 221 -17.84 -0.74 -22.14
C ARG A 221 -16.88 -0.73 -23.33
N ARG A 222 -15.80 -1.54 -23.28
CA ARG A 222 -14.88 -1.64 -24.42
C ARG A 222 -15.52 -2.28 -25.64
N LYS A 223 -16.32 -3.34 -25.45
CA LYS A 223 -17.08 -3.96 -26.56
C LYS A 223 -18.06 -2.97 -27.17
N GLU A 224 -18.84 -2.28 -26.33
CA GLU A 224 -19.78 -1.23 -26.77
C GLU A 224 -19.07 -0.11 -27.55
N GLN A 225 -17.87 0.30 -27.13
CA GLN A 225 -17.06 1.30 -27.83
C GLN A 225 -16.49 0.80 -29.17
N GLN A 226 -16.10 -0.48 -29.25
CA GLN A 226 -15.62 -1.10 -30.49
C GLN A 226 -16.74 -1.27 -31.50
N GLU A 227 -17.89 -1.79 -31.06
CA GLU A 227 -19.10 -1.97 -31.89
C GLU A 227 -19.68 -0.63 -32.36
N ALA A 228 -19.50 0.45 -31.59
CA ALA A 228 -19.88 1.81 -32.01
C ALA A 228 -18.89 2.48 -32.98
N GLN A 229 -17.66 1.97 -33.08
CA GLN A 229 -16.62 2.47 -34.00
C GLN A 229 -16.51 1.65 -35.29
N GLU A 230 -17.17 0.49 -35.38
CA GLU A 230 -17.32 -0.25 -36.63
C GLU A 230 -18.38 0.43 -37.52
N PRO A 231 -18.03 0.86 -38.75
CA PRO A 231 -19.00 1.43 -39.67
C PRO A 231 -20.04 0.36 -40.01
N ARG A 232 -21.32 0.70 -39.85
CA ARG A 232 -22.42 -0.12 -40.37
C ARG A 232 -22.33 -0.07 -41.90
N ILE A 233 -21.93 -1.19 -42.50
CA ILE A 233 -21.98 -1.42 -43.96
C ILE A 233 -23.43 -1.66 -44.36
#